data_AF-A0A924VGH5-F1
#
_entry.id   AF-A0A924VGH5-F1
#
_cell.length_a   1.000
_cell.length_b   1.000
_cell.length_c   1.000
_cell.angle_alpha   90.00
_cell.angle_beta   90.00
_cell.angle_gamma   90.00
#
_symmetry.space_group_name_H-M   'P 1'
#
loop_
_entity.id
_entity.type
_entity.pdbx_description
1 polymer ?
#
loop_
_entity_poly.entity_id
_entity_poly.type
_entity_poly.pdbx_seq_one_letter_code
_entity_poly.pdbx_strand_id
1 'polypeptide(L)'
;MNDIFFGNSIRSYLIAAAILIFGLFFKRIFSRILSRVIYKLFRSVHAGTDSNVFVELLVRPIELLILFIALYLAINQLDYPLNEVIFRRTDSSAKVPLVFEIKLIQVIDKLFLLLFIISFFRIVLRIIDFVAHIFVYKSSLTANKSDDHMVPFIKELSKIITIIFAVFVVLGWVF
;
A
#
# COMPACT_ATOMS: atom_id res chain seq x y z
N MET A 1 -6.62 -11.03 -35.04
CA MET A 1 -5.95 -10.59 -33.79
C MET A 1 -6.66 -11.12 -32.54
N ASN A 2 -7.33 -12.29 -32.64
CA ASN A 2 -8.02 -12.97 -31.54
C ASN A 2 -7.38 -14.33 -31.26
N ASP A 3 -6.09 -14.49 -31.56
CA ASP A 3 -5.40 -15.74 -31.31
C ASP A 3 -5.27 -15.90 -29.80
N ILE A 4 -5.94 -16.93 -29.30
CA ILE A 4 -5.93 -17.30 -27.88
C ILE A 4 -4.66 -18.12 -27.66
N PHE A 5 -3.75 -17.58 -26.87
CA PHE A 5 -2.54 -18.26 -26.44
C PHE A 5 -2.62 -18.47 -24.93
N PHE A 6 -2.50 -19.73 -24.49
CA PHE A 6 -2.52 -20.07 -23.05
C PHE A 6 -3.71 -19.48 -22.29
N GLY A 7 -4.90 -19.55 -22.90
CA GLY A 7 -6.17 -19.09 -22.31
C GLY A 7 -6.38 -17.57 -22.30
N ASN A 8 -5.51 -16.79 -22.93
CA ASN A 8 -5.63 -15.33 -23.02
C ASN A 8 -5.37 -14.82 -24.44
N SER A 9 -5.90 -13.64 -24.76
CA SER A 9 -5.56 -13.00 -26.04
C SER A 9 -4.12 -12.45 -26.03
N ILE A 10 -3.44 -12.44 -27.18
CA ILE A 10 -2.13 -11.78 -27.32
C ILE A 10 -2.20 -10.31 -26.86
N ARG A 11 -3.33 -9.64 -27.13
CA ARG A 11 -3.58 -8.27 -26.70
C ARG A 11 -3.52 -8.12 -25.18
N SER A 12 -4.11 -9.05 -24.42
CA SER A 12 -4.10 -9.07 -22.96
C SER A 12 -2.66 -9.10 -22.41
N TYR A 13 -1.81 -9.96 -22.98
CA TYR A 13 -0.39 -10.03 -22.59
C TYR A 13 0.36 -8.74 -22.90
N LEU A 14 0.12 -8.15 -24.07
CA LEU A 14 0.76 -6.89 -24.45
C LEU A 14 0.36 -5.74 -23.52
N ILE A 15 -0.92 -5.66 -23.14
CA ILE A 15 -1.40 -4.64 -22.19
C ILE A 15 -0.80 -4.89 -20.80
N ALA A 16 -0.81 -6.13 -20.30
CA ALA A 16 -0.19 -6.48 -19.02
C ALA A 16 1.30 -6.11 -18.99
N ALA A 17 2.04 -6.45 -20.04
CA ALA A 17 3.46 -6.10 -20.18
C ALA A 17 3.67 -4.58 -20.23
N ALA A 18 2.84 -3.85 -20.98
CA ALA A 18 2.90 -2.39 -21.03
C ALA A 18 2.67 -1.74 -19.67
N ILE A 19 1.69 -2.23 -18.89
CA ILE A 19 1.43 -1.76 -17.53
C ILE A 19 2.63 -2.00 -16.62
N LEU A 20 3.24 -3.19 -16.67
CA LEU A 20 4.41 -3.52 -15.86
C LEU A 20 5.62 -2.65 -16.20
N ILE A 21 5.91 -2.49 -17.50
CA ILE A 21 7.02 -1.64 -17.97
C ILE A 21 6.78 -0.20 -17.53
N PHE A 22 5.57 0.32 -17.72
CA PHE A 22 5.20 1.66 -17.29
C PHE A 22 5.34 1.82 -15.78
N GLY A 23 4.79 0.89 -14.99
CA GLY A 23 4.91 0.91 -13.53
C GLY A 23 6.36 0.88 -13.07
N LEU A 24 7.19 0.02 -13.64
CA LEU A 24 8.61 -0.10 -13.29
C LEU A 24 9.42 1.14 -13.64
N PHE A 25 9.17 1.74 -14.80
CA PHE A 25 9.90 2.91 -15.28
C PHE A 25 9.49 4.19 -14.54
N PHE A 26 8.19 4.40 -14.35
CA PHE A 26 7.66 5.64 -13.79
C PHE A 26 7.51 5.63 -12.27
N LYS A 27 7.69 4.49 -11.56
CA LYS A 27 7.54 4.42 -10.10
C LYS A 27 8.34 5.49 -9.36
N ARG A 28 9.57 5.77 -9.79
CA ARG A 28 10.47 6.73 -9.11
C ARG A 28 10.03 8.18 -9.32
N ILE A 29 9.43 8.47 -10.47
CA ILE A 29 8.91 9.80 -10.80
C ILE A 29 7.64 10.04 -9.99
N PHE A 30 6.68 9.11 -10.06
CA PHE A 30 5.42 9.21 -9.33
C PHE A 30 5.63 9.20 -7.82
N SER A 31 6.56 8.39 -7.30
CA SER A 31 6.84 8.35 -5.87
C SER A 31 7.33 9.70 -5.35
N ARG A 32 8.31 10.33 -6.03
CA ARG A 32 8.79 11.66 -5.66
C ARG A 32 7.70 12.72 -5.73
N ILE A 33 6.87 12.70 -6.77
CA ILE A 33 5.76 13.64 -6.91
C ILE A 33 4.80 13.47 -5.73
N LEU A 34 4.37 12.24 -5.44
CA LEU A 34 3.44 11.98 -4.34
C LEU A 34 4.05 12.34 -2.99
N SER A 35 5.31 12.01 -2.74
CA SER A 35 6.02 12.41 -1.52
C SER A 35 6.05 13.93 -1.34
N ARG A 36 6.25 14.70 -2.42
CA ARG A 36 6.20 16.18 -2.39
C ARG A 36 4.78 16.70 -2.14
N VAL A 37 3.76 16.06 -2.70
CA VAL A 37 2.36 16.43 -2.43
C VAL A 37 2.04 16.20 -0.96
N ILE A 38 2.39 15.03 -0.41
CA ILE A 38 2.23 14.72 1.00
C ILE A 38 2.99 15.76 1.84
N TYR A 39 4.25 16.07 1.50
CA TYR A 39 5.02 17.11 2.19
C TYR A 39 4.29 18.45 2.23
N LYS A 40 3.74 18.87 1.08
CA LYS A 40 3.03 20.15 0.95
C LYS A 40 1.79 20.21 1.86
N LEU A 41 1.09 19.10 2.05
CA LEU A 41 -0.05 19.03 2.99
C LEU A 41 0.38 19.29 4.44
N PHE A 42 1.59 18.88 4.81
CA PHE A 42 2.14 19.13 6.15
C PHE A 42 2.93 20.44 6.26
N ARG A 43 3.14 21.18 5.16
CA ARG A 43 3.97 22.40 5.10
C ARG A 43 3.57 23.49 6.10
N SER A 44 2.28 23.60 6.46
CA SER A 44 1.81 24.58 7.45
C SER A 44 2.46 24.41 8.83
N VAL A 45 2.98 23.22 9.14
CA VAL A 45 3.67 22.90 10.41
C VAL A 45 5.19 23.21 10.35
N HIS A 46 5.73 23.66 9.19
CA HIS A 46 7.14 23.52 8.80
C HIS A 46 7.85 24.80 8.28
N ALA A 47 7.82 25.92 9.01
CA ALA A 47 8.79 26.98 8.71
C ALA A 47 10.20 26.52 9.19
N GLY A 48 11.00 25.87 8.33
CA GLY A 48 12.46 25.74 8.54
C GLY A 48 13.12 24.35 8.48
N THR A 49 12.41 23.25 8.16
CA THR A 49 13.02 21.89 8.09
C THR A 49 13.32 21.47 6.64
N ASP A 50 14.38 20.66 6.44
CA ASP A 50 14.80 20.19 5.12
C ASP A 50 13.78 19.22 4.50
N SER A 51 13.02 19.74 3.52
CA SER A 51 12.00 19.01 2.77
C SER A 51 12.52 17.76 2.05
N ASN A 52 13.82 17.71 1.75
CA ASN A 52 14.39 16.62 0.96
C ASN A 52 14.45 15.31 1.74
N VAL A 53 14.75 15.38 3.04
CA VAL A 53 14.84 14.20 3.91
C VAL A 53 13.50 13.47 3.99
N PHE A 54 12.40 14.22 4.12
CA PHE A 54 11.06 13.64 4.12
C PHE A 54 10.71 12.94 2.82
N VAL A 55 10.98 13.63 1.71
CA VAL A 55 10.70 13.10 0.39
C VAL A 55 11.45 11.79 0.20
N GLU A 56 12.72 11.73 0.58
CA GLU A 56 13.53 10.51 0.47
C GLU A 56 13.01 9.36 1.37
N LEU A 57 12.56 9.67 2.59
CA LEU A 57 11.96 8.68 3.50
C LEU A 57 10.65 8.08 2.94
N LEU A 58 9.83 8.88 2.26
CA LEU A 58 8.55 8.44 1.70
C LEU A 58 8.65 7.83 0.31
N VAL A 59 9.68 8.16 -0.47
CA VAL A 59 9.85 7.66 -1.84
C VAL A 59 9.84 6.13 -1.85
N ARG A 60 10.61 5.48 -0.98
CA ARG A 60 10.75 4.01 -0.96
C ARG A 60 9.43 3.27 -0.67
N PRO A 61 8.66 3.58 0.40
CA PRO A 61 7.38 2.90 0.63
C PRO A 61 6.33 3.22 -0.44
N ILE A 62 6.34 4.42 -1.02
CA ILE A 62 5.43 4.78 -2.12
C ILE A 62 5.80 4.05 -3.42
N GLU A 63 7.09 3.87 -3.73
CA GLU A 63 7.52 3.07 -4.88
C GLU A 63 7.00 1.65 -4.79
N LEU A 64 7.06 1.03 -3.60
CA LEU A 64 6.51 -0.32 -3.39
C LEU A 64 4.99 -0.34 -3.61
N LEU A 65 4.25 0.66 -3.12
CA LEU A 65 2.82 0.77 -3.36
C LEU A 65 2.50 0.87 -4.86
N ILE A 66 3.23 1.71 -5.61
CA ILE A 66 3.06 1.87 -7.06
C ILE A 66 3.37 0.55 -7.79
N LEU A 67 4.40 -0.19 -7.37
CA LEU A 67 4.73 -1.49 -7.95
C LEU A 67 3.61 -2.50 -7.72
N PHE A 68 3.05 -2.58 -6.51
CA PHE A 68 1.93 -3.47 -6.24
C PHE A 68 0.69 -3.09 -7.05
N ILE A 69 0.41 -1.78 -7.23
CA ILE A 69 -0.70 -1.31 -8.06
C ILE A 69 -0.47 -1.74 -9.52
N ALA A 70 0.72 -1.49 -10.07
CA ALA A 70 1.03 -1.88 -11.45
C ALA A 70 0.94 -3.39 -11.65
N LEU A 71 1.45 -4.19 -10.70
CA LEU A 71 1.37 -5.64 -10.75
C LEU A 71 -0.08 -6.13 -10.68
N TYR A 72 -0.88 -5.59 -9.76
CA TYR A 72 -2.30 -5.91 -9.64
C TYR A 72 -3.07 -5.57 -10.92
N LEU A 73 -2.84 -4.39 -11.48
CA LEU A 73 -3.47 -3.96 -12.73
C LEU A 73 -3.06 -4.84 -13.91
N ALA A 74 -1.80 -5.28 -13.98
CA ALA A 74 -1.33 -6.16 -15.04
C ALA A 74 -1.94 -7.57 -14.93
N ILE A 75 -2.03 -8.11 -13.71
CA ILE A 75 -2.66 -9.41 -13.45
C ILE A 75 -4.14 -9.37 -13.86
N ASN A 76 -4.86 -8.29 -13.55
CA ASN A 76 -6.27 -8.12 -13.94
C ASN A 76 -6.53 -7.98 -15.45
N GLN A 77 -5.48 -7.90 -16.29
CA GLN A 77 -5.65 -7.98 -17.75
C GLN A 77 -5.67 -9.42 -18.27
N LEU A 78 -5.32 -10.39 -17.43
CA LEU A 78 -5.29 -11.80 -17.75
C LEU A 78 -6.56 -12.47 -17.20
N ASP A 79 -7.15 -13.38 -17.96
CA ASP A 79 -8.30 -14.20 -17.58
C ASP A 79 -7.87 -15.58 -17.06
N TYR A 80 -6.99 -16.28 -17.79
CA TYR A 80 -6.49 -17.60 -17.41
C TYR A 80 -5.09 -17.50 -16.78
N PRO A 81 -4.78 -18.22 -15.68
CA PRO A 81 -5.64 -19.15 -14.92
C PRO A 81 -6.43 -18.48 -13.78
N LEU A 82 -6.57 -17.16 -13.79
CA LEU A 82 -7.07 -16.39 -12.65
C LEU A 82 -8.56 -16.64 -12.34
N ASN A 83 -9.36 -16.87 -13.38
CA ASN A 83 -10.79 -17.14 -13.24
C ASN A 83 -11.12 -18.61 -12.93
N GLU A 84 -10.12 -19.49 -12.86
CA GLU A 84 -10.31 -20.91 -12.55
C GLU A 84 -10.76 -21.11 -11.09
N VAL A 85 -11.69 -22.04 -10.91
CA VAL A 85 -12.17 -22.45 -9.59
C VAL A 85 -11.15 -23.41 -8.99
N ILE A 86 -10.51 -22.99 -7.91
CA ILE A 86 -9.48 -23.77 -7.21
C ILE A 86 -10.05 -24.61 -6.07
N PHE A 87 -11.21 -24.22 -5.53
CA PHE A 87 -11.88 -24.96 -4.46
C PHE A 87 -13.38 -24.89 -4.65
N ARG A 88 -14.05 -26.04 -4.64
CA ARG A 88 -15.50 -26.15 -4.72
C ARG A 88 -16.00 -27.02 -3.56
N ARG A 89 -16.88 -26.47 -2.73
CA ARG A 89 -17.60 -27.22 -1.69
C ARG A 89 -19.09 -27.13 -1.97
N THR A 90 -19.73 -28.28 -2.13
CA THR A 90 -21.18 -28.37 -2.21
C THR A 90 -21.70 -28.79 -0.84
N ASP A 91 -22.52 -27.94 -0.22
CA ASP A 91 -23.24 -28.29 1.00
C ASP A 91 -24.61 -28.86 0.62
N SER A 92 -24.77 -30.17 0.82
CA SER A 92 -26.01 -30.89 0.54
C SER A 92 -26.93 -31.02 1.77
N SER A 93 -26.62 -30.32 2.88
CA SER A 93 -27.42 -30.39 4.12
C SER A 93 -28.70 -29.55 4.05
N ALA A 94 -28.81 -28.63 3.09
CA ALA A 94 -30.00 -27.79 2.86
C ALA A 94 -30.90 -28.33 1.73
N LYS A 95 -32.20 -28.00 1.76
CA LYS A 95 -33.18 -28.34 0.70
C LYS A 95 -32.78 -27.83 -0.71
N VAL A 96 -31.88 -26.84 -0.77
CA VAL A 96 -31.24 -26.34 -2.00
C VAL A 96 -29.72 -26.41 -1.78
N PRO A 97 -28.96 -27.14 -2.62
CA PRO A 97 -27.52 -27.26 -2.44
C PRO A 97 -26.84 -25.90 -2.62
N LEU A 98 -26.08 -25.47 -1.62
CA LEU A 98 -25.24 -24.27 -1.71
C LEU A 98 -23.88 -24.68 -2.27
N VAL A 99 -23.51 -24.11 -3.42
CA VAL A 99 -22.19 -24.34 -4.03
C VAL A 99 -21.30 -23.15 -3.70
N PHE A 100 -20.28 -23.40 -2.87
CA PHE A 100 -19.22 -22.44 -2.60
C PHE A 100 -18.05 -22.69 -3.55
N GLU A 101 -17.78 -21.73 -4.43
CA GLU A 101 -16.65 -21.76 -5.37
C GLU A 101 -15.68 -20.64 -5.02
N ILE A 102 -14.41 -20.99 -4.81
CA ILE A 102 -13.31 -20.04 -4.63
C ILE A 102 -12.51 -20.03 -5.93
N LYS A 103 -12.40 -18.84 -6.53
CA LYS A 103 -11.57 -18.61 -7.72
C LYS A 103 -10.18 -18.15 -7.34
N LEU A 104 -9.17 -18.45 -8.17
CA LEU A 104 -7.79 -18.01 -7.92
C LEU A 104 -7.68 -16.49 -7.79
N ILE A 105 -8.42 -15.73 -8.60
CA ILE A 105 -8.44 -14.26 -8.57
C ILE A 105 -8.90 -13.73 -7.20
N GLN A 106 -9.85 -14.38 -6.53
CA GLN A 106 -10.32 -13.91 -5.22
C GLN A 106 -9.24 -14.00 -4.14
N VAL A 107 -8.40 -15.04 -4.20
CA VAL A 107 -7.25 -15.18 -3.29
C VAL A 107 -6.20 -14.11 -3.59
N ILE A 108 -5.96 -13.85 -4.88
CA ILE A 108 -5.04 -12.82 -5.35
C ILE A 108 -5.52 -11.42 -4.92
N ASP A 109 -6.81 -11.12 -5.07
CA ASP A 109 -7.40 -9.84 -4.66
C ASP A 109 -7.21 -9.59 -3.17
N LYS A 110 -7.47 -10.61 -2.33
CA LYS A 110 -7.25 -10.54 -0.88
C LYS A 110 -5.76 -10.36 -0.53
N LEU A 111 -4.87 -11.03 -1.26
CA LEU A 111 -3.42 -10.86 -1.11
C LEU A 111 -2.98 -9.43 -1.46
N PHE A 112 -3.43 -8.89 -2.59
CA PHE A 112 -3.09 -7.52 -2.99
C PHE A 112 -3.70 -6.49 -2.05
N LEU A 113 -4.93 -6.71 -1.58
CA LEU A 113 -5.55 -5.87 -0.55
C LEU A 113 -4.68 -5.84 0.72
N LEU A 114 -4.21 -6.99 1.20
CA LEU A 114 -3.29 -7.08 2.32
C LEU A 114 -1.98 -6.30 2.05
N LEU A 115 -1.36 -6.48 0.89
CA LEU A 115 -0.14 -5.76 0.50
C LEU A 115 -0.35 -4.23 0.43
N PHE A 116 -1.51 -3.78 -0.05
CA PHE A 116 -1.88 -2.36 -0.08
C PHE A 116 -2.07 -1.80 1.32
N ILE A 117 -2.78 -2.51 2.20
CA ILE A 117 -2.95 -2.11 3.60
C ILE A 117 -1.58 -1.99 4.28
N ILE A 118 -0.73 -3.01 4.17
CA ILE A 118 0.63 -2.99 4.75
C ILE A 118 1.44 -1.81 4.20
N SER A 119 1.42 -1.58 2.89
CA SER A 119 2.16 -0.49 2.26
C SER A 119 1.67 0.89 2.71
N PHE A 120 0.35 1.06 2.81
CA PHE A 120 -0.28 2.28 3.32
C PHE A 120 0.13 2.56 4.76
N PHE A 121 -0.02 1.58 5.66
CA PHE A 121 0.36 1.76 7.07
C PHE A 121 1.87 2.00 7.24
N ARG A 122 2.73 1.42 6.39
CA ARG A 122 4.16 1.76 6.34
C ARG A 122 4.42 3.23 5.98
N ILE A 123 3.64 3.81 5.07
CA ILE A 123 3.71 5.24 4.74
C ILE A 123 3.30 6.07 5.96
N VAL A 124 2.18 5.73 6.62
CA VAL A 124 1.70 6.43 7.83
C VAL A 124 2.75 6.40 8.94
N LEU A 125 3.34 5.24 9.23
CA LEU A 125 4.41 5.12 10.23
C LEU A 125 5.63 5.98 9.89
N ARG A 126 6.00 6.11 8.61
CA ARG A 126 7.07 7.01 8.17
C ARG A 126 6.73 8.47 8.35
N ILE A 127 5.47 8.86 8.15
CA ILE A 127 5.02 10.22 8.44
C ILE A 127 5.15 10.50 9.94
N ILE A 128 4.74 9.56 10.81
CA ILE A 128 4.89 9.71 12.27
C ILE A 128 6.36 9.87 12.67
N ASP A 129 7.26 9.04 12.13
CA ASP A 129 8.70 9.15 12.38
C ASP A 129 9.23 10.54 12.03
N PHE A 130 8.84 11.05 10.86
CA PHE A 130 9.29 12.34 10.39
C PHE A 130 8.75 13.50 11.23
N VAL A 131 7.45 13.48 11.51
CA VAL A 131 6.80 14.49 12.37
C VAL A 131 7.51 14.55 13.71
N ALA A 132 7.74 13.39 14.35
CA ALA A 132 8.46 13.36 15.63
C ALA A 132 9.87 13.93 15.54
N HIS A 133 10.63 13.62 14.48
CA HIS A 133 11.97 14.19 14.27
C HIS A 133 11.96 15.72 14.22
N ILE A 134 10.95 16.32 13.58
CA ILE A 134 10.80 17.78 13.52
C ILE A 134 10.49 18.37 14.89
N PHE A 135 9.60 17.73 15.65
CA PHE A 135 9.25 18.21 16.98
C PHE A 135 10.44 18.16 17.93
N VAL A 136 11.28 17.12 17.85
CA VAL A 136 12.56 17.05 18.61
C VAL A 136 13.51 18.17 18.20
N TYR A 137 13.65 18.43 16.89
CA TYR A 137 14.51 19.54 16.43
C TYR A 137 14.02 20.89 16.98
N LYS A 138 12.71 21.14 17.00
CA LYS A 138 12.13 22.37 17.55
C LYS A 138 12.27 22.47 19.08
N SER A 139 12.07 21.37 19.82
CA SER A 139 12.23 21.38 21.29
C SER A 139 13.67 21.68 21.68
N SER A 140 14.64 21.15 20.94
CA SER A 140 16.07 21.39 21.19
C SER A 140 16.51 22.85 21.03
N LEU A 141 15.75 23.66 20.28
CA LEU A 141 15.97 25.10 20.13
C LEU A 141 15.35 25.93 21.26
N THR A 142 14.55 25.32 22.13
CA THR A 142 13.84 25.96 23.25
C THR A 142 14.42 25.46 24.58
N ALA A 143 14.58 26.33 25.58
CA ALA A 143 15.25 25.97 26.84
C ALA A 143 14.47 25.01 27.77
N ASN A 144 13.32 24.47 27.33
CA ASN A 144 12.40 23.70 28.16
C ASN A 144 12.66 22.18 28.07
N LYS A 145 13.35 21.62 29.06
CA LYS A 145 13.75 20.20 29.11
C LYS A 145 12.59 19.20 29.20
N SER A 146 11.37 19.64 29.53
CA SER A 146 10.20 18.74 29.61
C SER A 146 9.74 18.26 28.22
N ASP A 147 9.93 19.08 27.19
CA ASP A 147 9.43 18.79 25.84
C ASP A 147 10.27 17.70 25.15
N ASP A 148 11.54 17.55 25.54
CA ASP A 148 12.48 16.57 24.97
C ASP A 148 12.07 15.11 25.25
N HIS A 149 11.37 14.83 26.34
CA HIS A 149 10.88 13.48 26.67
C HIS A 149 9.46 13.22 26.17
N MET A 150 8.63 14.26 26.02
CA MET A 150 7.25 14.12 25.55
C MET A 150 7.17 13.73 24.07
N VAL A 151 8.03 14.29 23.22
CA VAL A 151 7.98 14.02 21.78
C VAL A 151 8.26 12.55 21.43
N PRO A 152 9.32 11.89 21.97
CA PRO A 152 9.52 10.46 21.76
C PRO A 152 8.38 9.59 22.31
N PHE A 153 7.78 9.98 23.44
CA PHE A 153 6.64 9.26 24.00
C PHE A 153 5.41 9.31 23.08
N ILE A 154 5.02 10.50 22.60
CA ILE A 154 3.89 10.67 21.68
C ILE A 154 4.13 9.96 20.35
N LYS A 155 5.38 9.96 19.85
CA LYS A 155 5.78 9.21 18.65
C LYS A 155 5.47 7.72 18.80
N GLU A 156 5.96 7.09 19.86
CA GLU A 156 5.79 5.65 20.06
C GLU A 156 4.32 5.29 20.35
N LEU A 157 3.61 6.11 21.13
CA LEU A 157 2.16 5.95 21.32
C LEU A 157 1.39 6.00 20.00
N SER A 158 1.71 6.97 19.14
CA SER A 158 1.07 7.12 17.82
C SER A 158 1.33 5.90 16.92
N LYS A 159 2.54 5.32 16.97
CA LYS A 159 2.87 4.10 16.23
C LYS A 159 2.08 2.90 16.73
N ILE A 160 2.00 2.70 18.06
CA ILE A 160 1.26 1.59 18.66
C ILE A 160 -0.21 1.66 18.21
N ILE A 161 -0.84 2.82 18.34
CA ILE A 161 -2.23 3.04 17.89
C ILE A 161 -2.37 2.73 16.39
N THR A 162 -1.44 3.22 15.57
CA THR A 162 -1.44 2.97 14.12
C THR A 162 -1.36 1.48 13.78
N ILE A 163 -0.52 0.72 14.49
CA ILE A 163 -0.38 -0.73 14.30
C ILE A 163 -1.65 -1.47 14.73
N ILE A 164 -2.26 -1.08 15.86
CA ILE A 164 -3.53 -1.65 16.31
C ILE A 164 -4.61 -1.45 15.23
N PHE A 165 -4.75 -0.22 14.70
CA PHE A 165 -5.66 0.04 13.59
C PHE A 165 -5.34 -0.80 12.35
N ALA A 166 -4.06 -0.97 12.01
CA ALA A 166 -3.66 -1.81 10.89
C ALA A 166 -4.15 -3.25 11.04
N VAL A 167 -4.01 -3.83 12.24
CA VAL A 167 -4.49 -5.18 12.54
C VAL A 167 -6.01 -5.27 12.40
N PHE A 168 -6.77 -4.32 12.95
CA PHE A 168 -8.23 -4.32 12.81
C PHE A 168 -8.68 -4.16 11.36
N VAL A 169 -8.02 -3.31 10.58
CA VAL A 169 -8.32 -3.15 9.14
C VAL A 169 -8.03 -4.44 8.38
N VAL A 170 -6.90 -5.10 8.66
CA VAL A 170 -6.58 -6.41 8.06
C VAL A 170 -7.65 -7.44 8.42
N LEU A 171 -8.03 -7.54 9.70
CA LEU A 171 -9.05 -8.49 10.15
C LEU A 171 -10.44 -8.21 9.57
N GLY A 172 -10.83 -6.94 9.40
CA GLY A 172 -12.17 -6.59 8.92
C GLY A 172 -12.33 -6.61 7.40
N TRP A 173 -11.25 -6.42 6.64
CA TRP A 173 -11.31 -6.28 5.18
C TRP A 173 -10.68 -7.46 4.42
N VAL A 174 -9.65 -8.08 4.99
CA VAL A 174 -8.93 -9.19 4.34
C VAL A 174 -9.57 -10.52 4.71
N PHE A 175 -9.69 -10.80 6.01
CA PHE A 175 -10.27 -12.04 6.54
C PHE A 175 -11.79 -11.95 6.65
#